data_AF-A0A917RX66-F1
#
_entry.id   AF-A0A917RX66-F1
#
_cell.length_a   1.000
_cell.length_b   1.000
_cell.length_c   1.000
_cell.angle_alpha   90.00
_cell.angle_beta   90.00
_cell.angle_gamma   90.00
#
_symmetry.space_group_name_H-M   'P 1'
#
loop_
_entity.id
_entity.type
_entity.pdbx_description
1 polymer ?
#
loop_
_entity_poly.entity_id
_entity_poly.type
_entity_poly.pdbx_seq_one_letter_code
_entity_poly.pdbx_strand_id
1 'polypeptide(L)'
;MGDLFLAMPSKEYQQSFENYVLSYKKANDDFYFHLYEKALSNFDGYINDLDAHSKGINVPRDWVTTSTFWLIDAHEVVGVARVRHREVECAGHIGYDISPCCRNKGYGTQILKLALGVSSILCKWQPSRSSNYQ
;
A
#
# COMPACT_ATOMS: atom_id res chain seq x y z
N MET A 1 18.13 -1.08 -12.61
CA MET A 1 17.33 -1.12 -11.37
C MET A 1 18.31 -0.89 -10.25
N GLY A 2 18.12 0.19 -9.48
CA GLY A 2 18.96 0.53 -8.34
C GLY A 2 18.57 -0.28 -7.11
N ASP A 3 18.73 0.31 -5.92
CA ASP A 3 18.18 -0.23 -4.67
C ASP A 3 16.65 -0.20 -4.71
N LEU A 4 16.06 -1.39 -4.79
CA LEU A 4 14.62 -1.61 -4.92
C LEU A 4 14.07 -2.30 -3.66
N PHE A 5 13.21 -1.62 -2.91
CA PHE A 5 12.70 -2.14 -1.63
C PHE A 5 11.28 -1.64 -1.33
N LEU A 6 10.62 -2.31 -0.37
CA LEU A 6 9.34 -1.86 0.18
C LEU A 6 9.58 -1.01 1.42
N ALA A 7 9.04 0.20 1.43
CA ALA A 7 9.08 1.11 2.57
C ALA A 7 7.67 1.33 3.15
N MET A 8 7.60 1.67 4.44
CA MET A 8 6.37 2.23 5.01
C MET A 8 6.13 3.62 4.42
N PRO A 9 4.87 4.02 4.17
CA PRO A 9 4.50 5.38 3.80
C PRO A 9 5.08 6.38 4.81
N SER A 10 5.77 7.39 4.32
CA SER A 10 6.40 8.41 5.17
C SER A 10 6.50 9.75 4.45
N LYS A 11 6.71 10.82 5.21
CA LYS A 11 6.91 12.18 4.69
C LYS A 11 8.15 12.34 3.83
N GLU A 12 9.14 11.46 3.99
CA GLU A 12 10.37 11.47 3.19
C GLU A 12 10.06 11.37 1.69
N TYR A 13 9.05 10.58 1.33
CA TYR A 13 8.70 10.35 -0.07
C TYR A 13 7.50 11.19 -0.54
N GLN A 14 7.11 12.25 0.18
CA GLN A 14 5.92 13.03 -0.15
C GLN A 14 5.91 13.50 -1.61
N GLN A 15 6.96 14.21 -2.03
CA GLN A 15 7.02 14.76 -3.38
C GLN A 15 6.95 13.68 -4.46
N SER A 16 7.61 12.55 -4.22
CA SER A 16 7.61 11.41 -5.15
C SER A 16 6.24 10.71 -5.19
N PHE A 17 5.58 10.56 -4.05
CA PHE A 17 4.23 10.00 -4.01
C PHE A 17 3.21 10.93 -4.68
N GLU A 18 3.31 12.25 -4.53
CA GLU A 18 2.46 13.19 -5.27
C GLU A 18 2.64 13.02 -6.79
N ASN A 19 3.89 12.87 -7.27
CA ASN A 19 4.18 12.56 -8.67
C ASN A 19 3.59 11.21 -9.11
N TYR A 20 3.64 10.21 -8.22
CA TYR A 20 3.00 8.91 -8.42
C TYR A 20 1.49 9.07 -8.63
N VAL A 21 0.78 9.85 -7.82
CA VAL A 21 -0.66 10.12 -7.99
C VAL A 21 -0.94 10.86 -9.31
N LEU A 22 -0.15 11.89 -9.61
CA LEU A 22 -0.30 12.67 -10.85
C LEU A 22 -0.06 11.84 -12.12
N SER A 23 0.74 10.76 -12.02
CA SER A 23 0.96 9.85 -13.15
C SER A 23 -0.32 9.10 -13.56
N TYR A 24 -1.22 8.80 -12.62
CA TYR A 24 -2.55 8.23 -12.90
C TYR A 24 -3.48 9.25 -13.53
N LYS A 25 -3.48 10.49 -13.02
CA LYS A 25 -4.23 11.59 -13.62
C LYS A 25 -3.84 11.80 -15.08
N LYS A 26 -2.53 11.81 -15.37
CA LYS A 26 -2.00 11.97 -16.73
C LYS A 26 -2.37 10.80 -17.66
N ALA A 27 -2.52 9.61 -17.11
CA ALA A 27 -2.91 8.42 -17.85
C ALA A 27 -4.44 8.28 -18.04
N ASN A 28 -5.25 9.22 -17.54
CA ASN A 28 -6.72 9.13 -17.47
C ASN A 28 -7.19 7.84 -16.75
N ASP A 29 -6.49 7.44 -15.70
CA ASP A 29 -6.83 6.30 -14.85
C ASP A 29 -7.49 6.83 -13.56
N ASP A 30 -8.79 7.13 -13.68
CA ASP A 30 -9.57 7.80 -12.63
C ASP A 30 -9.67 6.95 -11.35
N PHE A 31 -9.73 5.63 -11.49
CA PHE A 31 -9.84 4.72 -10.35
C PHE A 31 -8.66 4.88 -9.38
N TYR A 32 -7.43 4.75 -9.88
CA TYR A 32 -6.25 4.88 -9.05
C TYR A 32 -5.93 6.34 -8.70
N PHE A 33 -6.31 7.29 -9.55
CA PHE A 33 -6.21 8.70 -9.20
C PHE A 33 -7.05 9.01 -7.95
N HIS A 34 -8.34 8.67 -7.94
CA HIS A 34 -9.22 8.92 -6.80
C HIS A 34 -8.83 8.11 -5.55
N LEU A 35 -8.25 6.92 -5.73
CA LEU A 35 -7.74 6.13 -4.60
C LEU A 35 -6.64 6.88 -3.81
N TYR A 36 -5.87 7.75 -4.47
CA TYR A 36 -4.73 8.43 -3.87
C TYR A 36 -4.82 9.95 -3.84
N GLU A 37 -5.86 10.57 -4.42
CA GLU A 37 -5.96 12.02 -4.57
C GLU A 37 -5.92 12.80 -3.25
N LYS A 38 -6.32 12.18 -2.13
CA LYS A 38 -6.18 12.76 -0.80
C LYS A 38 -4.74 13.14 -0.47
N ALA A 39 -3.76 12.40 -0.98
CA ALA A 39 -2.35 12.70 -0.77
C ALA A 39 -1.93 14.06 -1.36
N LEU A 40 -2.62 14.54 -2.41
CA LEU A 40 -2.34 15.83 -3.05
C LEU A 40 -2.91 17.02 -2.26
N SER A 41 -3.99 16.82 -1.50
CA SER A 41 -4.67 17.89 -0.74
C SER A 41 -4.31 17.89 0.74
N ASN A 42 -4.05 16.73 1.33
CA ASN A 42 -3.67 16.56 2.73
C ASN A 42 -2.83 15.29 2.90
N PHE A 43 -1.53 15.40 2.59
CA PHE A 43 -0.59 14.30 2.67
C PHE A 43 -0.49 13.70 4.08
N ASP A 44 -0.42 14.54 5.11
CA ASP A 44 -0.34 14.10 6.51
C ASP A 44 -1.58 13.30 6.92
N GLY A 45 -2.76 13.79 6.55
CA GLY A 45 -4.00 13.08 6.76
C GLY A 45 -4.06 11.76 6.01
N TYR A 46 -3.50 11.69 4.80
CA TYR A 46 -3.42 10.45 4.03
C TYR A 46 -2.49 9.41 4.71
N ILE A 47 -1.30 9.80 5.15
CA ILE A 47 -0.39 8.90 5.88
C ILE A 47 -1.03 8.41 7.19
N ASN A 48 -1.69 9.29 7.93
CA ASN A 48 -2.37 8.94 9.17
C ASN A 48 -3.50 7.93 8.95
N ASP A 49 -4.27 8.05 7.86
CA ASP A 49 -5.28 7.05 7.51
C ASP A 49 -4.65 5.69 7.22
N LEU A 50 -3.53 5.64 6.48
CA LEU A 50 -2.82 4.40 6.19
C LEU A 50 -2.32 3.72 7.47
N ASP A 51 -1.76 4.49 8.40
CA ASP A 51 -1.32 3.99 9.70
C ASP A 51 -2.52 3.47 10.54
N ALA A 52 -3.61 4.23 10.62
CA ALA A 52 -4.83 3.83 11.31
C ALA A 52 -5.42 2.53 10.73
N HIS A 53 -5.49 2.42 9.41
CA HIS A 53 -5.94 1.22 8.71
C HIS A 53 -5.06 -0.01 9.00
N SER A 54 -3.74 0.19 9.15
CA SER A 54 -2.82 -0.89 9.52
C SER A 54 -3.01 -1.40 10.96
N LYS A 55 -3.63 -0.58 11.83
CA LYS A 55 -3.93 -0.90 13.23
C LYS A 55 -5.39 -1.31 13.45
N GLY A 56 -6.22 -1.28 12.41
CA GLY A 56 -7.66 -1.55 12.53
C GLY A 56 -8.45 -0.40 13.18
N ILE A 57 -7.86 0.79 13.27
CA ILE A 57 -8.49 1.98 13.85
C ILE A 57 -9.32 2.65 12.75
N ASN A 58 -10.58 2.96 13.06
CA ASN A 58 -11.53 3.58 12.12
C ASN A 58 -11.74 2.79 10.81
N VAL A 59 -11.42 1.49 10.82
CA VAL A 59 -11.71 0.59 9.70
C VAL A 59 -13.19 0.21 9.78
N PRO A 60 -14.00 0.41 8.72
CA PRO A 60 -15.39 -0.04 8.69
C PRO A 60 -15.47 -1.53 9.05
N ARG A 61 -16.57 -1.97 9.69
CA ARG A 61 -16.72 -3.35 10.17
C ARG A 61 -16.44 -4.42 9.10
N ASP A 62 -16.73 -4.10 7.84
CA ASP A 62 -16.60 -5.01 6.71
C ASP A 62 -15.25 -4.93 5.99
N TRP A 63 -14.33 -4.10 6.49
CA TRP A 63 -13.01 -3.89 5.91
C TRP A 63 -11.95 -4.61 6.74
N VAL A 64 -10.97 -5.20 6.05
CA VAL A 64 -9.86 -5.90 6.71
C VAL A 64 -8.70 -4.95 6.97
N THR A 65 -8.13 -5.02 8.16
CA THR A 65 -6.87 -4.36 8.53
C THR A 65 -5.82 -4.58 7.44
N THR A 66 -5.29 -3.49 6.92
CA THR A 66 -4.43 -3.51 5.73
C THR A 66 -3.20 -2.65 5.97
N SER A 67 -2.01 -3.22 5.77
CA SER A 67 -0.76 -2.47 5.73
C SER A 67 -0.44 -2.07 4.29
N THR A 68 -0.15 -0.79 4.08
CA THR A 68 0.27 -0.25 2.79
C THR A 68 1.78 -0.05 2.79
N PHE A 69 2.45 -0.43 1.70
CA PHE A 69 3.88 -0.26 1.47
C PHE A 69 4.11 0.40 0.11
N TRP A 70 5.16 1.21 0.00
CA TRP A 70 5.58 1.84 -1.25
C TRP A 70 6.81 1.13 -1.78
N LEU A 71 6.79 0.78 -3.07
CA LEU A 71 7.96 0.28 -3.77
C LEU A 71 8.83 1.47 -4.17
N ILE A 72 10.02 1.53 -3.59
CA ILE A 72 11.00 2.60 -3.81
C ILE A 72 12.08 2.08 -4.75
N ASP A 73 12.34 2.80 -5.84
CA ASP A 73 13.55 2.63 -6.66
C ASP A 73 14.42 3.88 -6.52
N ALA A 74 15.60 3.72 -5.91
CA ALA A 74 16.45 4.80 -5.43
C ALA A 74 15.74 5.73 -4.41
N HIS A 75 15.03 6.76 -4.88
CA HIS A 75 14.28 7.71 -4.04
C HIS A 75 12.85 7.95 -4.53
N GLU A 76 12.42 7.18 -5.54
CA GLU A 76 11.13 7.38 -6.19
C GLU A 76 10.15 6.26 -5.88
N VAL A 77 8.92 6.63 -5.55
CA VAL A 77 7.79 5.71 -5.45
C VAL A 77 7.39 5.26 -6.85
N VAL A 78 7.58 3.99 -7.15
CA VAL A 78 7.25 3.40 -8.45
C VAL A 78 6.05 2.45 -8.40
N GLY A 79 5.59 2.10 -7.19
CA GLY A 79 4.43 1.23 -6.97
C GLY A 79 3.92 1.25 -5.54
N VAL A 80 2.73 0.71 -5.33
CA VAL A 80 2.09 0.56 -4.01
C VAL A 80 1.64 -0.88 -3.82
N ALA A 81 1.95 -1.46 -2.67
CA ALA A 81 1.45 -2.75 -2.23
C ALA A 81 0.54 -2.59 -1.02
N ARG A 82 -0.57 -3.34 -0.98
CA ARG A 82 -1.56 -3.37 0.09
C ARG A 82 -1.69 -4.82 0.56
N VAL A 83 -1.31 -5.08 1.80
CA VAL A 83 -1.29 -6.43 2.40
C VAL A 83 -2.37 -6.50 3.48
N ARG A 84 -3.39 -7.32 3.24
CA ARG A 84 -4.45 -7.61 4.20
C ARG A 84 -3.95 -8.58 5.25
N HIS A 85 -4.23 -8.28 6.52
CA HIS A 85 -3.75 -9.10 7.65
C HIS A 85 -4.48 -10.43 7.79
N ARG A 86 -5.64 -10.57 7.13
CA ARG A 86 -6.45 -11.79 7.08
C ARG A 86 -7.00 -12.01 5.68
N GLU A 87 -7.37 -13.26 5.42
CA GLU A 87 -7.97 -13.68 4.16
C GLU A 87 -9.39 -13.13 4.05
N VAL A 88 -9.82 -12.86 2.82
CA VAL A 88 -11.20 -12.53 2.49
C VAL A 88 -11.60 -13.52 1.41
N GLU A 89 -12.68 -14.28 1.61
CA GLU A 89 -13.07 -15.38 0.70
C GLU A 89 -13.15 -14.97 -0.77
N CYS A 90 -13.46 -13.70 -1.06
CA CYS A 90 -13.59 -13.16 -2.41
C CYS A 90 -12.36 -12.39 -2.94
N ALA A 91 -11.25 -12.30 -2.18
CA ALA A 91 -10.07 -11.55 -2.60
C ALA A 91 -8.74 -12.08 -2.02
N GLY A 92 -7.66 -11.96 -2.80
CA GLY A 92 -6.32 -12.31 -2.34
C GLY A 92 -5.79 -11.39 -1.22
N HIS A 93 -4.80 -11.87 -0.46
CA HIS A 93 -4.15 -11.12 0.61
C HIS A 93 -3.40 -9.86 0.15
N ILE A 94 -2.94 -9.84 -1.10
CA ILE A 94 -2.05 -8.80 -1.62
C ILE A 94 -2.69 -8.16 -2.85
N GLY A 95 -2.93 -6.86 -2.78
CA GLY A 95 -3.20 -6.02 -3.94
C GLY A 95 -2.01 -5.10 -4.20
N TYR A 96 -1.67 -4.85 -5.45
CA TYR A 96 -0.61 -3.90 -5.78
C TYR A 96 -0.85 -3.22 -7.13
N ASP A 97 -0.22 -2.08 -7.32
CA ASP A 97 -0.23 -1.31 -8.56
C ASP A 97 1.12 -0.66 -8.80
N ILE A 98 1.41 -0.40 -10.08
CA ILE A 98 2.64 0.23 -10.56
C ILE A 98 2.24 1.50 -11.29
N SER A 99 2.97 2.59 -11.02
CA SER A 99 2.78 3.87 -11.69
C SER A 99 2.70 3.66 -13.21
N PRO A 100 1.74 4.28 -13.92
CA PRO A 100 1.64 4.20 -15.38
C PRO A 100 2.97 4.42 -16.12
N CYS A 101 3.83 5.34 -15.66
CA CYS A 101 5.12 5.63 -16.30
C CYS A 101 6.21 4.57 -16.01
N CYS A 102 5.97 3.66 -15.08
CA CYS A 102 6.88 2.60 -14.65
C CYS A 102 6.44 1.20 -15.12
N ARG A 103 5.27 1.07 -15.75
CA ARG A 103 4.79 -0.24 -16.26
C ARG A 103 5.71 -0.79 -17.36
N ASN A 104 5.66 -2.11 -17.55
CA ASN A 104 6.48 -2.85 -18.53
C ASN A 104 8.01 -2.78 -18.32
N LYS A 105 8.45 -2.42 -17.11
CA LYS A 105 9.88 -2.36 -16.72
C LYS A 105 10.28 -3.42 -15.67
N GLY A 106 9.40 -4.38 -15.41
CA GLY A 106 9.64 -5.47 -14.44
C GLY A 106 9.23 -5.18 -12.98
N TYR A 107 8.85 -3.95 -12.64
CA TYR A 107 8.45 -3.62 -11.25
C TYR A 107 7.24 -4.42 -10.75
N GLY A 108 6.30 -4.80 -11.62
CA GLY A 108 5.15 -5.62 -11.24
C GLY A 108 5.55 -6.99 -10.67
N THR A 109 6.59 -7.62 -11.24
CA THR A 109 7.13 -8.88 -10.71
C THR A 109 7.86 -8.66 -9.39
N GLN A 110 8.63 -7.56 -9.29
CA GLN A 110 9.43 -7.27 -8.10
C GLN A 110 8.58 -6.91 -6.89
N ILE A 111 7.55 -6.06 -7.06
CA ILE A 111 6.68 -5.65 -5.96
C ILE A 111 5.93 -6.84 -5.38
N LEU A 112 5.45 -7.76 -6.23
CA LEU A 112 4.79 -8.99 -5.77
C LEU A 112 5.76 -9.88 -4.99
N LYS A 113 6.97 -10.09 -5.52
CA LYS A 113 8.01 -10.89 -4.84
C LYS A 113 8.34 -10.34 -3.44
N LEU A 114 8.51 -9.02 -3.32
CA LEU A 114 8.79 -8.36 -2.04
C LEU A 114 7.57 -8.43 -1.10
N ALA A 115 6.36 -8.19 -1.60
CA ALA A 115 5.13 -8.21 -0.82
C ALA A 115 4.81 -9.60 -0.25
N LEU A 116 5.13 -10.69 -0.98
CA LEU A 116 5.02 -12.05 -0.47
C LEU A 116 5.93 -12.28 0.75
N GLY A 117 7.14 -11.73 0.73
CA GLY A 117 8.06 -11.76 1.87
C GLY A 117 7.45 -11.08 3.11
N VAL A 118 6.92 -9.87 2.93
CA VAL A 118 6.29 -9.10 4.02
C VAL A 118 5.02 -9.76 4.54
N SER A 119 4.15 -10.26 3.65
CA SER A 119 2.91 -10.94 4.03
C SER A 119 3.18 -12.17 4.89
N SER A 120 4.23 -12.94 4.59
CA SER A 120 4.62 -14.10 5.40
C SER A 120 4.99 -13.76 6.84
N ILE A 121 5.45 -12.54 7.11
CA ILE A 121 5.81 -12.05 8.44
C ILE A 121 4.56 -11.54 9.16
N LEU A 122 3.78 -10.68 8.50
CA LEU A 122 2.57 -10.08 9.08
C LEU A 122 1.51 -11.13 9.45
N CYS A 123 1.28 -12.12 8.58
CA CYS A 123 0.26 -13.14 8.84
C CYS A 123 0.67 -14.15 9.93
N LYS A 124 1.97 -14.30 10.23
CA LYS A 124 2.45 -15.11 11.36
C LYS A 124 2.27 -14.40 12.71
N TRP A 125 2.21 -13.08 12.70
CA TRP A 125 2.04 -12.25 13.90
C TRP A 125 0.57 -11.89 14.10
N GLN A 126 -0.23 -12.87 14.52
CA GLN A 126 -1.57 -12.61 15.08
C GLN A 126 -1.49 -12.79 16.60
N PRO A 127 -1.60 -11.72 17.42
CA PRO A 127 -1.71 -11.91 18.85
C PRO A 127 -2.93 -12.79 19.09
N SER A 128 -2.72 -13.90 19.80
CA SER A 128 -3.76 -14.84 20.18
C SER A 128 -4.97 -14.08 20.69
N ARG A 129 -6.11 -14.18 19.99
CA ARG A 129 -7.38 -13.67 20.49
C ARG A 129 -7.61 -14.32 21.85
N SER A 130 -7.42 -13.56 22.94
CA SER A 130 -7.98 -13.90 24.23
C SER A 130 -9.49 -13.90 24.06
N SER A 131 -10.04 -15.11 23.92
CA SER A 131 -11.45 -15.42 24.05
C SER A 131 -11.93 -14.88 25.39
N ASN A 132 -12.67 -13.79 25.37
CA ASN A 132 -13.53 -13.36 26.47
C ASN A 132 -14.75 -12.65 25.87
N TYR A 133 -15.70 -13.46 25.43
CA TYR A 133 -17.11 -13.13 25.56
C TYR A 133 -17.68 -14.15 26.55
N GLN A 134 -17.89 -13.71 27.79
CA GLN A 134 -18.93 -14.22 28.68
C GLN A 134 -20.11 -13.25 28.61
#